data_AF-A0AAP6EPM6-F1
#
_entry.id   AF-A0AAP6EPM6-F1
#
_cell.length_a   1.000
_cell.length_b   1.000
_cell.length_c   1.000
_cell.angle_alpha   90.00
_cell.angle_beta   90.00
_cell.angle_gamma   90.00
#
_symmetry.space_group_name_H-M   'P 1'
#
loop_
_entity.id
_entity.type
_entity.pdbx_description
1 polymer ?
#
loop_
_entity_poly.entity_id
_entity_poly.type
_entity_poly.pdbx_seq_one_letter_code
_entity_poly.pdbx_strand_id
1 'polypeptide(L)'
;MEHRYRTNLKKVFLTDSELNQLNNHLSKSRCKTFSEYARKVLLNPNMNFLTIDTATYQDLIFELKRIGNNVNQIAHAVNQSHIISYEQFQELRQGMAELVSEVEKDFQIKVEKLKEFYGSH
;
A
#
# COMPACT_ATOMS: atom_id res chain seq x y z
N MET A 1 15.49 -41.42 19.94
CA MET A 1 15.40 -39.96 20.15
C MET A 1 16.72 -39.34 20.58
N GLU A 2 17.81 -40.11 20.67
CA GLU A 2 19.11 -39.57 21.07
C GLU A 2 19.88 -39.12 19.82
N HIS A 3 20.43 -37.90 19.90
CA HIS A 3 21.23 -37.18 18.88
C HIS A 3 20.48 -36.49 17.72
N ARG A 4 19.40 -35.74 18.01
CA ARG A 4 18.83 -34.81 17.02
C ARG A 4 19.70 -33.55 16.92
N TYR A 5 20.22 -33.25 15.72
CA TYR A 5 20.98 -32.00 15.45
C TYR A 5 20.16 -30.72 15.73
N ARG A 6 18.85 -30.73 15.45
CA ARG A 6 17.93 -29.60 15.72
C ARG A 6 17.08 -29.88 16.95
N THR A 7 17.51 -29.39 18.12
CA THR A 7 16.88 -29.71 19.41
C THR A 7 15.74 -28.76 19.80
N ASN A 8 15.72 -27.54 19.27
CA ASN A 8 14.73 -26.52 19.62
C ASN A 8 13.42 -26.70 18.84
N LEU A 9 12.30 -26.83 19.55
CA LEU A 9 10.95 -26.91 18.98
C LEU A 9 10.20 -25.57 19.14
N LYS A 10 9.51 -25.14 18.10
CA LYS A 10 8.54 -24.03 18.12
C LYS A 10 7.18 -24.55 17.66
N LYS A 11 6.12 -24.23 18.41
CA LYS A 11 4.74 -24.63 18.12
C LYS A 11 3.90 -23.39 17.80
N VAL A 12 2.99 -23.53 16.86
CA VAL A 12 1.98 -22.53 16.50
C VAL A 12 0.65 -23.26 16.35
N PHE A 13 -0.43 -22.66 16.84
CA PHE A 13 -1.79 -23.14 16.62
C PHE A 13 -2.37 -22.42 15.42
N LEU A 14 -3.06 -23.16 14.56
CA LEU A 14 -3.68 -22.64 13.33
C LEU A 14 -5.15 -23.02 13.35
N THR A 15 -5.99 -22.13 12.87
CA THR A 15 -7.35 -22.46 12.45
C THR A 15 -7.31 -23.38 11.22
N ASP A 16 -8.43 -24.05 10.91
CA ASP A 16 -8.50 -24.93 9.74
C ASP A 16 -8.23 -24.18 8.42
N SER A 17 -8.67 -22.92 8.32
CA SER A 17 -8.40 -22.06 7.16
C SER A 17 -6.91 -21.77 7.00
N GLU A 18 -6.22 -21.40 8.09
CA GLU A 18 -4.79 -21.11 8.07
C GLU A 18 -3.98 -22.38 7.76
N LEU A 19 -4.39 -23.53 8.29
CA LEU A 19 -3.76 -24.82 7.99
C LEU A 19 -3.92 -25.19 6.50
N ASN A 20 -5.10 -24.98 5.91
CA ASN A 20 -5.32 -25.20 4.49
C ASN A 20 -4.46 -24.30 3.61
N GLN A 21 -4.34 -23.02 3.96
CA GLN A 21 -3.45 -22.09 3.27
C GLN A 21 -1.99 -22.52 3.38
N LEU A 22 -1.55 -22.90 4.59
CA LEU A 22 -0.19 -23.38 4.82
C LEU A 22 0.12 -24.63 3.97
N ASN A 23 -0.80 -25.59 3.91
CA ASN A 23 -0.63 -26.80 3.12
C ASN A 23 -0.57 -26.50 1.61
N ASN A 24 -1.37 -25.56 1.13
CA ASN A 24 -1.33 -25.09 -0.26
C ASN A 24 0.00 -24.41 -0.59
N HIS A 25 0.55 -23.60 0.31
CA HIS A 25 1.88 -23.01 0.12
C HIS A 25 2.99 -24.07 0.15
N LEU A 26 2.89 -25.04 1.05
CA LEU A 26 3.83 -26.16 1.13
C LEU A 26 3.81 -27.00 -0.16
N SER A 27 2.62 -27.33 -0.70
CA SER A 27 2.49 -28.14 -1.93
C SER A 27 3.04 -27.44 -3.17
N LYS A 28 2.95 -26.11 -3.21
CA LYS A 28 3.56 -25.26 -4.26
C LYS A 28 5.05 -25.04 -4.04
N SER A 29 5.55 -25.31 -2.83
CA SER A 29 6.98 -25.24 -2.54
C SER A 29 7.70 -26.49 -3.04
N ARG A 30 9.03 -26.39 -3.22
CA ARG A 30 9.88 -27.57 -3.48
C ARG A 30 10.28 -28.33 -2.20
N CYS A 31 9.74 -27.95 -1.04
CA CYS A 31 10.10 -28.54 0.25
C CYS A 31 9.33 -29.84 0.49
N LYS A 32 10.02 -30.84 1.05
CA LYS A 32 9.42 -32.18 1.27
C LYS A 32 8.64 -32.28 2.57
N THR A 33 8.93 -31.40 3.53
CA THR A 33 8.31 -31.42 4.86
C THR A 33 8.00 -30.00 5.33
N PHE A 34 6.99 -29.88 6.20
CA PHE A 34 6.69 -28.61 6.86
C PHE A 34 7.91 -28.06 7.63
N SER A 35 8.69 -28.91 8.31
CA SER A 35 9.86 -28.45 9.06
C SER A 35 10.96 -27.85 8.17
N GLU A 36 11.11 -28.33 6.94
CA GLU A 36 12.02 -27.72 5.95
C GLU A 36 11.46 -26.39 5.45
N TYR A 37 10.19 -26.38 5.05
CA TYR A 37 9.49 -25.18 4.58
C TYR A 37 9.50 -24.06 5.61
N ALA A 38 9.12 -24.36 6.85
CA ALA A 38 9.08 -23.41 7.95
C ALA A 38 10.46 -22.79 8.21
N ARG A 39 11.53 -23.59 8.20
CA ARG A 39 12.89 -23.03 8.35
C ARG A 39 13.28 -22.16 7.17
N LYS A 40 12.98 -22.59 5.95
CA LYS A 40 13.30 -21.81 4.74
C LYS A 40 12.58 -20.47 4.71
N VAL A 41 11.31 -20.45 5.10
CA VAL A 41 10.48 -19.24 5.12
C VAL A 41 10.83 -18.36 6.32
N LEU A 42 10.78 -18.88 7.54
CA LEU A 42 10.97 -18.11 8.78
C LEU A 42 12.41 -17.58 8.97
N LEU A 43 13.40 -18.20 8.34
CA LEU A 43 14.80 -17.77 8.40
C LEU A 43 15.28 -17.11 7.09
N ASN A 44 14.37 -16.85 6.15
CA ASN A 44 14.74 -16.14 4.93
C ASN A 44 15.09 -14.69 5.28
N PRO A 45 16.35 -14.24 5.12
CA PRO A 45 16.74 -12.86 5.45
C PRO A 45 16.07 -11.83 4.53
N ASN A 46 15.56 -12.26 3.37
CA ASN A 46 14.82 -11.41 2.43
C ASN A 46 13.30 -11.42 2.70
N MET A 47 12.83 -12.16 3.71
CA MET A 47 11.44 -12.10 4.16
C MET A 47 11.26 -10.86 5.04
N ASN A 48 11.20 -9.71 4.38
CA ASN A 48 10.93 -8.44 5.04
C ASN A 48 9.47 -8.42 5.51
N PHE A 49 9.26 -8.22 6.80
CA PHE A 49 7.97 -7.73 7.28
C PHE A 49 7.76 -6.36 6.65
N LEU A 50 6.79 -6.27 5.75
CA LEU A 50 6.44 -5.00 5.13
C LEU A 50 5.68 -4.16 6.16
N THR A 51 6.42 -3.44 7.00
CA THR A 51 5.83 -2.41 7.86
C THR A 51 5.58 -1.20 6.97
N ILE A 52 4.37 -1.10 6.40
CA ILE A 52 3.95 0.11 5.72
C ILE A 52 3.72 1.15 6.80
N ASP A 53 4.68 2.04 6.99
CA ASP A 53 4.49 3.22 7.82
C ASP A 53 3.50 4.16 7.12
N THR A 54 2.27 4.18 7.61
CA THR A 54 1.23 5.05 7.08
C THR A 54 1.20 6.44 7.73
N ALA A 55 2.18 6.79 8.58
CA ALA A 55 2.21 8.09 9.25
C ALA A 55 2.22 9.27 8.25
N THR A 56 2.83 9.09 7.08
CA THR A 56 2.91 10.08 5.99
C THR A 56 1.62 10.24 5.17
N TYR A 57 0.59 9.41 5.38
CA TYR A 57 -0.71 9.61 4.72
C TYR A 57 -1.50 10.78 5.32
N GLN A 58 -1.10 11.32 6.48
CA GLN A 58 -1.72 12.51 7.05
C GLN A 58 -1.59 13.72 6.12
N ASP A 59 -0.45 13.88 5.45
CA ASP A 59 -0.22 14.97 4.49
C ASP A 59 -1.09 14.79 3.24
N LEU A 60 -1.23 13.55 2.75
CA LEU A 60 -2.13 13.25 1.64
C LEU A 60 -3.60 13.49 2.00
N ILE A 61 -4.02 13.09 3.20
CA ILE A 61 -5.39 13.33 3.71
C ILE A 61 -5.64 14.83 3.87
N PHE A 62 -4.64 15.59 4.31
CA PHE A 62 -4.73 17.04 4.43
C PHE A 62 -4.95 17.69 3.05
N GLU A 63 -4.16 17.29 2.05
CA GLU A 63 -4.32 17.78 0.68
C GLU A 63 -5.69 17.41 0.08
N LEU A 64 -6.16 16.18 0.31
CA LEU A 64 -7.51 15.75 -0.11
C LEU A 64 -8.62 16.55 0.56
N LYS A 65 -8.49 16.87 1.85
CA LYS A 65 -9.47 17.72 2.56
C LYS A 65 -9.50 19.14 1.99
N ARG A 66 -8.33 19.69 1.65
CA ARG A 66 -8.22 21.01 1.00
C ARG A 66 -8.93 21.01 -0.35
N ILE A 67 -8.73 19.96 -1.15
CA ILE A 67 -9.43 19.76 -2.43
C ILE A 67 -10.95 19.67 -2.24
N GLY A 68 -11.41 18.82 -1.31
CA GLY A 68 -12.83 18.66 -1.01
C GLY A 68 -13.50 19.97 -0.56
N ASN A 69 -12.80 20.78 0.23
CA ASN A 69 -13.28 22.09 0.65
C ASN A 69 -13.43 23.06 -0.53
N ASN A 70 -12.47 23.10 -1.45
CA ASN A 70 -12.56 23.95 -2.65
C ASN A 70 -13.74 23.52 -3.55
N VAL A 71 -13.92 22.21 -3.75
CA VAL A 71 -15.06 21.66 -4.50
C VAL A 71 -16.40 22.03 -3.84
N ASN A 72 -16.49 21.94 -2.52
CA ASN A 72 -17.70 22.33 -1.79
C ASN A 72 -17.98 23.84 -1.87
N GLN A 73 -16.94 24.68 -1.85
CA GLN A 73 -17.11 26.13 -2.05
C GLN A 73 -17.63 26.45 -3.44
N ILE A 74 -17.16 25.74 -4.48
CA ILE A 74 -17.67 25.87 -5.84
C ILE A 74 -19.12 25.42 -5.93
N ALA A 75 -19.46 24.26 -5.34
CA ALA A 75 -20.84 23.78 -5.31
C ALA A 75 -21.78 24.78 -4.59
N HIS A 76 -21.33 25.38 -3.49
CA HIS A 76 -22.07 26.44 -2.80
C HIS A 76 -22.20 27.71 -3.65
N ALA A 77 -21.13 28.16 -4.30
CA ALA A 77 -21.15 29.33 -5.17
C ALA A 77 -22.09 29.14 -6.38
N VAL A 78 -22.11 27.95 -6.97
CA VAL A 78 -23.04 27.55 -8.04
C VAL A 78 -24.48 27.54 -7.53
N ASN A 79 -24.72 26.94 -6.36
CA ASN A 79 -26.05 26.87 -5.76
C ASN A 79 -26.59 28.24 -5.33
N GLN A 80 -25.72 29.19 -4.97
CA GLN A 80 -26.10 30.54 -4.53
C GLN A 80 -26.24 31.55 -5.67
N SER A 81 -25.48 31.43 -6.78
CA SER A 81 -25.45 32.45 -7.85
C SER A 81 -26.31 32.12 -9.08
N HIS A 82 -26.71 30.86 -9.28
CA HIS A 82 -27.49 30.37 -10.43
C HIS A 82 -26.92 30.67 -11.85
N ILE A 83 -25.82 31.42 -11.99
CA ILE A 83 -25.18 31.76 -13.27
C ILE A 83 -23.67 31.91 -13.05
N ILE A 84 -22.88 30.99 -13.59
CA ILE A 84 -21.41 31.11 -13.70
C ILE A 84 -21.07 31.86 -14.99
N SER A 85 -20.09 32.78 -14.94
CA SER A 85 -19.52 33.36 -16.16
C SER A 85 -18.58 32.36 -16.84
N TYR A 86 -18.52 32.39 -18.18
CA TYR A 86 -17.65 31.51 -18.95
C TYR A 86 -16.17 31.62 -18.52
N GLU A 87 -15.73 32.82 -18.16
CA GLU A 87 -14.35 33.10 -17.72
C GLU A 87 -14.04 32.41 -16.40
N GLN A 88 -14.95 32.47 -15.42
CA GLN A 88 -14.84 31.75 -14.15
C GLN A 88 -14.84 30.23 -14.34
N PHE A 89 -15.59 29.72 -15.32
CA PHE A 89 -15.56 28.30 -15.66
C PHE A 89 -14.21 27.88 -16.28
N GLN A 90 -13.61 28.72 -17.12
CA GLN A 90 -12.30 28.42 -17.72
C GLN A 90 -11.17 28.46 -16.70
N GLU A 91 -11.15 29.45 -15.80
CA GLU A 91 -10.19 29.51 -14.69
C GLU A 91 -10.32 28.28 -13.78
N LEU A 92 -11.55 27.87 -13.48
CA LEU A 92 -11.80 26.67 -12.69
C LEU A 92 -11.27 25.41 -13.38
N ARG A 93 -11.56 25.25 -14.67
CA ARG A 93 -11.10 24.10 -15.46
C ARG A 93 -9.58 24.04 -15.51
N GLN A 94 -8.93 25.19 -15.65
CA GLN A 94 -7.47 25.30 -15.68
C GLN A 94 -6.85 24.92 -14.32
N GLY A 95 -7.39 25.47 -13.22
CA GLY A 95 -6.94 25.14 -11.88
C GLY A 95 -7.11 23.67 -11.53
N MET A 96 -8.18 23.02 -12.01
CA MET A 96 -8.36 21.57 -11.84
C MET A 96 -7.34 20.75 -12.64
N ALA A 97 -7.02 21.16 -13.87
CA ALA A 97 -6.04 20.47 -14.71
C ALA A 97 -4.62 20.54 -14.13
N GLU A 98 -4.23 21.70 -13.61
CA GLU A 98 -2.95 21.90 -12.93
C GLU A 98 -2.84 21.05 -11.67
N LEU A 99 -3.92 20.96 -10.88
CA LEU A 99 -4.00 20.12 -9.68
C LEU A 99 -3.78 18.64 -10.00
N VAL A 100 -4.46 18.12 -11.03
CA VAL A 100 -4.29 16.72 -11.45
C VAL A 100 -2.85 16.46 -11.88
N SER A 101 -2.26 17.38 -12.66
CA SER A 101 -0.88 17.25 -13.11
C SER A 101 0.14 17.25 -11.97
N GLU A 102 -0.05 18.06 -10.94
CA GLU A 102 0.87 18.11 -9.79
C GLU A 102 0.79 16.83 -8.95
N VAL A 103 -0.42 16.33 -8.71
CA VAL A 103 -0.64 15.09 -7.95
C VAL A 103 -0.06 13.88 -8.69
N GLU A 104 -0.27 13.79 -10.00
CA GLU A 104 0.31 12.72 -10.82
C GLU A 104 1.83 12.75 -10.77
N LYS A 105 2.44 13.94 -10.87
CA LYS A 105 3.90 14.10 -10.81
C LYS A 105 4.48 13.69 -9.46
N ASP A 106 3.89 14.14 -8.35
CA ASP A 106 4.34 13.77 -7.00
C ASP A 106 4.20 12.26 -6.74
N PHE A 107 3.10 11.67 -7.22
CA PHE A 107 2.89 10.23 -7.14
C PHE A 107 3.97 9.45 -7.92
N GLN A 108 4.28 9.85 -9.15
CA GLN A 108 5.32 9.19 -9.95
C GLN A 108 6.71 9.29 -9.31
N ILE A 109 7.09 10.46 -8.78
CA ILE A 109 8.37 10.64 -8.07
C ILE A 109 8.45 9.70 -6.85
N LYS A 110 7.36 9.55 -6.09
CA LYS A 110 7.31 8.63 -4.95
C LYS A 110 7.40 7.17 -5.39
N VAL A 111 6.73 6.79 -6.49
CA VAL A 111 6.81 5.45 -7.08
C VAL A 111 8.23 5.14 -7.57
N GLU A 112 8.91 6.08 -8.22
CA GLU A 112 10.29 5.92 -8.68
C GLU A 112 11.25 5.74 -7.50
N LYS A 113 11.14 6.57 -6.45
CA LYS A 113 11.95 6.42 -5.23
C LYS A 113 11.74 5.07 -4.56
N LEU A 114 10.49 4.57 -4.52
CA LEU A 114 10.20 3.23 -4.01
C LEU A 114 10.81 2.14 -4.88
N LYS A 115 10.78 2.29 -6.21
CA LYS A 115 11.44 1.36 -7.14
C LYS A 115 12.96 1.39 -7.01
N GLU A 116 13.59 2.53 -6.78
CA GLU A 116 15.04 2.59 -6.54
C GLU A 116 15.41 1.96 -5.19
N PHE A 117 14.60 2.18 -4.16
CA PHE A 117 14.88 1.71 -2.81
C PHE A 117 14.61 0.21 -2.62
N TYR A 118 13.62 -0.35 -3.33
CA TYR A 118 13.23 -1.76 -3.23
C TYR A 118 13.54 -2.59 -4.49
N GLY A 119 13.88 -1.96 -5.61
CA GLY A 119 14.22 -2.58 -6.89
C GLY A 119 15.72 -2.77 -7.03
N SER A 120 16.32 -3.55 -6.14
CA SER A 120 17.54 -4.29 -6.45
C SER A 120 17.18 -5.78 -6.40
N HIS A 121 16.86 -6.33 -7.57
CA HIS A 121 16.99 -7.76 -7.83
C HIS A 121 18.36 -8.02 -8.43
#